data_AF-A0A3F2RGC5-F1
#
_entry.id   AF-A0A3F2RGC5-F1
#
_cell.length_a   1.000
_cell.length_b   1.000
_cell.length_c   1.000
_cell.angle_alpha   90.00
_cell.angle_beta   90.00
_cell.angle_gamma   90.00
#
_symmetry.space_group_name_H-M   'P 1'
#
loop_
_entity.id
_entity.type
_entity.pdbx_description
1 polymer ?
#
loop_
_entity_poly.entity_id
_entity_poly.type
_entity_poly.pdbx_seq_one_letter_code
_entity_poly.pdbx_strand_id
1 'polypeptide(L)'
;MERCMDTPGLADRKLKELAMAAITEALRQSGRYKLFFMVRLENGRVVADDLATIETVMNSIDMEGVPFSVIINIVKKRQYKAMMEKGIEFVKVVTMVNAISHITPHILFIPILSDLDEKDNALADLPADTEAFIKYQAPSVEISSDNVSQINPENLTELIEELRGGAT
;
A
#
# COMPACT_ATOMS: atom_id res chain seq x y z
N MET A 1 0.05 20.52 11.16
CA MET A 1 1.12 19.59 10.78
C MET A 1 0.49 18.21 10.81
N GLU A 2 0.38 17.54 9.66
CA GLU A 2 -0.11 16.16 9.61
C GLU A 2 0.98 15.23 10.17
N ARG A 3 0.60 14.29 11.04
CA ARG A 3 1.54 13.31 11.62
C ARG A 3 1.56 12.08 10.72
N CYS A 4 2.73 11.74 10.18
CA CYS A 4 2.96 10.49 9.48
C CYS A 4 3.47 9.43 10.46
N MET A 5 3.00 8.19 10.35
CA MET A 5 3.52 7.05 11.09
C MET A 5 4.10 6.09 10.06
N ASP A 6 5.42 6.00 10.01
CA ASP A 6 6.10 5.04 9.15
C ASP A 6 6.27 3.71 9.89
N THR A 7 5.99 2.62 9.20
CA THR A 7 5.99 1.28 9.78
C THR A 7 6.87 0.36 8.93
N PRO A 8 7.72 -0.48 9.56
CA PRO A 8 8.51 -1.45 8.80
C PRO A 8 7.61 -2.36 7.95
N GLY A 9 8.12 -2.81 6.79
CA GLY A 9 7.37 -3.67 5.89
C GLY A 9 7.20 -5.09 6.45
N LEU A 10 6.02 -5.69 6.25
CA LEU A 10 5.70 -7.06 6.72
C LEU A 10 6.42 -8.17 5.94
N ALA A 11 7.01 -7.85 4.78
CA ALA A 11 7.72 -8.82 3.92
C ALA A 11 9.10 -9.23 4.46
N ASP A 12 9.72 -8.45 5.36
CA ASP A 12 11.00 -8.82 5.96
C ASP A 12 10.78 -9.83 7.09
N ARG A 13 11.16 -11.10 6.87
CA ARG A 13 11.01 -12.19 7.86
C ARG A 13 11.64 -11.88 9.22
N LYS A 14 12.71 -11.08 9.28
CA LYS A 14 13.38 -10.74 10.56
C LYS A 14 12.66 -9.63 11.31
N LEU A 15 12.01 -8.72 10.58
CA LEU A 15 11.32 -7.56 11.16
C LEU A 15 9.80 -7.74 11.22
N LYS A 16 9.26 -8.83 10.67
CA LYS A 16 7.83 -9.09 10.57
C LYS A 16 7.08 -8.91 11.90
N GLU A 17 7.58 -9.46 13.01
CA GLU A 17 6.94 -9.29 14.33
C GLU A 17 6.95 -7.84 14.82
N LEU A 18 8.07 -7.14 14.64
CA LEU A 18 8.20 -5.74 14.99
C LEU A 18 7.30 -4.85 14.13
N ALA A 19 7.21 -5.16 12.83
CA ALA A 19 6.34 -4.48 11.87
C ALA A 19 4.87 -4.63 12.27
N MET A 20 4.41 -5.86 12.54
CA MET A 20 3.04 -6.12 12.99
C MET A 20 2.72 -5.36 14.28
N ALA A 21 3.60 -5.42 15.27
CA ALA A 21 3.42 -4.70 16.53
C ALA A 21 3.34 -3.18 16.32
N ALA A 22 4.24 -2.63 15.49
CA ALA A 22 4.25 -1.20 15.18
C ALA A 22 2.99 -0.74 14.45
N ILE A 23 2.48 -1.54 13.49
CA ILE A 23 1.24 -1.23 12.77
C ILE A 23 0.03 -1.30 13.71
N THR A 24 -0.09 -2.35 14.52
CA THR A 24 -1.18 -2.47 15.50
C THR A 24 -1.17 -1.30 16.49
N GLU A 25 0.00 -0.94 17.01
CA GLU A 25 0.14 0.22 17.91
C GLU A 25 -0.20 1.54 17.21
N ALA A 26 0.22 1.71 15.96
CA ALA A 26 -0.10 2.90 15.18
C ALA A 26 -1.62 3.04 14.97
N LEU A 27 -2.31 1.97 14.56
CA LEU A 27 -3.75 1.98 14.33
C LEU A 27 -4.56 2.17 15.61
N ARG A 28 -4.03 1.73 16.76
CA ARG A 28 -4.68 1.92 18.08
C ARG A 28 -4.57 3.32 18.65
N GLN A 29 -3.82 4.23 18.03
CA GLN A 29 -3.81 5.64 18.41
C GLN A 29 -5.09 6.35 17.94
N SER A 30 -6.26 5.92 18.44
CA SER A 30 -7.60 6.35 18.04
C SER A 30 -7.66 7.74 17.40
N GLY A 31 -8.20 7.82 16.18
CA GLY A 31 -8.24 9.09 15.46
C GLY A 31 -8.58 8.96 13.99
N ARG A 32 -8.37 10.05 13.26
CA ARG A 32 -8.61 10.13 11.82
C ARG A 32 -7.34 9.86 11.03
N TYR A 33 -7.38 8.85 10.19
CA TYR A 33 -6.25 8.37 9.39
C TYR A 33 -6.49 8.55 7.89
N LYS A 34 -5.39 8.67 7.15
CA LYS A 34 -5.31 8.34 5.73
C LYS A 34 -4.39 7.13 5.60
N LEU A 35 -4.92 6.00 5.14
CA LEU A 35 -4.14 4.78 5.00
C LEU A 35 -3.49 4.74 3.61
N PHE A 36 -2.17 4.59 3.58
CA PHE A 36 -1.39 4.47 2.35
C PHE A 36 -0.59 3.18 2.37
N PHE A 37 -0.77 2.35 1.35
CA PHE A 37 0.04 1.15 1.15
C PHE A 37 0.96 1.35 -0.04
N MET A 38 2.26 1.23 0.21
CA MET A 38 3.28 1.27 -0.83
C MET A 38 3.39 -0.12 -1.46
N VAL A 39 3.16 -0.20 -2.77
CA VAL A 39 3.13 -1.46 -3.51
C VAL A 39 4.15 -1.42 -4.65
N ARG A 40 4.86 -2.53 -4.84
CA ARG A 40 5.89 -2.69 -5.87
C ARG A 40 5.32 -3.41 -7.09
N LEU A 41 5.91 -3.08 -8.24
CA LEU A 41 5.71 -3.83 -9.47
C LEU A 41 6.96 -4.62 -9.83
N GLU A 42 6.82 -5.93 -9.99
CA GLU A 42 7.84 -6.81 -10.57
C GLU A 42 7.36 -7.28 -11.94
N ASN A 43 8.11 -6.95 -12.99
CA ASN A 43 7.75 -7.26 -14.38
C ASN A 43 6.31 -6.83 -14.76
N GLY A 44 5.85 -5.70 -14.21
CA GLY A 44 4.52 -5.14 -14.44
C GLY A 44 3.39 -5.86 -13.68
N ARG A 45 3.72 -6.73 -12.72
CA ARG A 45 2.76 -7.38 -11.82
C ARG A 45 2.94 -6.91 -10.40
N VAL A 46 1.85 -6.85 -9.65
CA VAL A 46 1.90 -6.55 -8.22
C VAL A 46 2.57 -7.71 -7.49
N VAL A 47 3.46 -7.40 -6.56
CA VAL A 47 4.12 -8.40 -5.71
C VAL A 47 3.11 -8.95 -4.69
N ALA A 48 2.97 -10.28 -4.62
CA ALA A 48 2.01 -10.96 -3.74
C ALA A 48 2.17 -10.57 -2.26
N ASP A 49 3.41 -10.41 -1.80
CA ASP A 49 3.71 -10.04 -0.41
C ASP A 49 3.14 -8.66 -0.04
N ASP A 50 3.07 -7.74 -1.02
CA ASP A 50 2.52 -6.40 -0.80
C ASP A 50 0.98 -6.46 -0.72
N LEU A 51 0.32 -7.33 -1.52
CA LEU A 51 -1.12 -7.58 -1.40
C LEU A 51 -1.48 -8.24 -0.07
N ALA A 52 -0.72 -9.25 0.32
CA ALA A 52 -0.94 -9.95 1.58
C ALA A 52 -0.76 -9.00 2.79
N THR A 53 0.18 -8.06 2.69
CA THR A 53 0.36 -6.98 3.67
C THR A 53 -0.89 -6.12 3.80
N ILE A 54 -1.44 -5.64 2.67
CA ILE A 54 -2.68 -4.85 2.66
C ILE A 54 -3.80 -5.62 3.32
N GLU A 55 -4.08 -6.83 2.85
CA GLU A 55 -5.20 -7.63 3.36
C GLU A 55 -5.05 -7.98 4.84
N THR A 56 -3.83 -8.30 5.29
CA THR A 56 -3.55 -8.56 6.71
C THR A 56 -3.82 -7.35 7.60
N VAL A 57 -3.39 -6.16 7.16
CA VAL A 57 -3.61 -4.93 7.93
C VAL A 57 -5.09 -4.56 7.92
N MET A 58 -5.75 -4.64 6.76
CA MET A 58 -7.18 -4.32 6.63
C MET A 58 -8.06 -5.30 7.42
N ASN A 59 -7.73 -6.60 7.44
CA ASN A 59 -8.41 -7.60 8.27
C ASN A 59 -8.26 -7.36 9.78
N SER A 60 -7.25 -6.59 10.20
CA SER A 60 -7.09 -6.24 11.61
C SER A 60 -8.06 -5.15 12.06
N ILE A 61 -8.67 -4.41 11.12
CA ILE A 61 -9.61 -3.33 11.38
C ILE A 61 -11.02 -3.92 11.32
N ASP A 62 -11.70 -4.00 12.46
CA ASP A 62 -13.06 -4.53 12.60
C ASP A 62 -14.11 -3.49 12.17
N MET A 63 -14.03 -3.09 10.91
CA MET A 63 -14.94 -2.13 10.26
C MET A 63 -15.11 -2.52 8.81
N GLU A 64 -16.34 -2.48 8.31
CA GLU A 64 -16.62 -2.70 6.89
C GLU A 64 -16.32 -1.46 6.05
N GLY A 65 -15.81 -1.68 4.83
CA GLY A 65 -15.67 -0.62 3.83
C GLY A 65 -14.65 0.46 4.18
N VAL A 66 -13.64 0.14 5.01
CA VAL A 66 -12.56 1.06 5.38
C VAL A 66 -11.81 1.52 4.11
N PRO A 67 -11.84 2.82 3.77
CA PRO A 67 -11.18 3.29 2.57
C PRO A 67 -9.67 3.42 2.80
N PHE A 68 -8.90 3.02 1.79
CA PHE A 68 -7.43 3.14 1.80
C PHE A 68 -6.92 3.54 0.41
N SER A 69 -5.67 3.99 0.34
CA SER A 69 -5.00 4.32 -0.91
C SER A 69 -3.83 3.38 -1.17
N VAL A 70 -3.62 3.02 -2.44
CA VAL A 70 -2.44 2.28 -2.89
C VAL A 70 -1.56 3.22 -3.70
N ILE A 71 -0.27 3.24 -3.36
CA ILE A 71 0.74 3.99 -4.09
C ILE A 71 1.68 2.98 -4.74
N ILE A 72 1.62 2.91 -6.06
CA ILE A 72 2.50 2.08 -6.88
C ILE A 72 3.78 2.88 -7.16
N ASN A 73 4.87 2.54 -6.48
CA ASN A 73 6.14 3.26 -6.57
C ASN A 73 7.03 2.71 -7.70
N ILE A 74 8.00 3.51 -8.15
CA ILE A 74 9.11 3.11 -9.06
C ILE A 74 8.59 2.62 -10.42
N VAL A 75 7.58 3.28 -10.98
CA VAL A 75 7.07 2.93 -12.31
C VAL A 75 8.03 3.45 -13.39
N LYS A 76 8.57 2.56 -14.23
CA LYS A 76 9.45 2.97 -15.34
C LYS A 76 8.73 3.98 -16.24
N LYS A 77 9.39 5.06 -16.67
CA LYS A 77 8.77 6.18 -17.43
C LYS A 77 7.88 5.71 -18.60
N ARG A 78 8.32 4.69 -19.37
CA ARG A 78 7.53 4.10 -20.47
C ARG A 78 6.24 3.45 -19.98
N GLN A 79 6.29 2.69 -18.89
CA GLN A 79 5.11 2.07 -18.28
C GLN A 79 4.20 3.14 -17.69
N TYR A 80 4.75 4.14 -17.01
CA TYR A 80 3.98 5.23 -16.43
C TYR A 80 3.12 5.96 -17.47
N LYS A 81 3.68 6.27 -18.65
CA LYS A 81 2.90 6.86 -19.75
C LYS A 81 1.71 5.97 -20.16
N ALA A 82 1.95 4.67 -20.34
CA ALA A 82 0.90 3.71 -20.68
C ALA A 82 -0.16 3.56 -19.57
N MET A 83 0.24 3.64 -18.29
CA MET A 83 -0.67 3.65 -17.15
C MET A 83 -1.54 4.91 -17.16
N MET A 84 -0.97 6.06 -17.50
CA MET A 84 -1.69 7.33 -17.52
C MET A 84 -2.66 7.47 -18.69
N GLU A 85 -2.42 6.75 -19.78
CA GLU A 85 -3.37 6.56 -20.88
C GLU A 85 -4.56 5.67 -20.46
N LYS A 86 -4.56 5.11 -19.25
CA LYS A 86 -5.59 4.20 -18.70
C LYS A 86 -5.91 3.01 -19.61
N GLY A 87 -4.90 2.53 -20.33
CA GLY A 87 -4.99 1.38 -21.22
C GLY A 87 -4.99 0.03 -20.50
N ILE A 88 -4.73 -1.04 -21.25
CA ILE A 88 -4.76 -2.43 -20.76
C ILE A 88 -3.84 -2.64 -19.55
N GLU A 89 -2.64 -2.04 -19.56
CA GLU A 89 -1.69 -2.18 -18.45
C GLU A 89 -2.22 -1.56 -17.15
N PHE A 90 -2.91 -0.42 -17.23
CA PHE A 90 -3.57 0.21 -16.08
C PHE A 90 -4.66 -0.71 -15.53
N VAL A 91 -5.55 -1.19 -16.40
CA VAL A 91 -6.65 -2.10 -16.01
C VAL A 91 -6.07 -3.34 -15.34
N LYS A 92 -5.03 -3.94 -15.91
CA LYS A 92 -4.38 -5.13 -15.35
C LYS A 92 -3.85 -4.88 -13.94
N VAL A 93 -3.13 -3.78 -13.71
CA VAL A 93 -2.61 -3.47 -12.36
C VAL A 93 -3.74 -3.19 -11.38
N VAL A 94 -4.75 -2.40 -11.77
CA VAL A 94 -5.92 -2.12 -10.93
C VAL A 94 -6.68 -3.41 -10.58
N THR A 95 -6.84 -4.33 -11.54
CA THR A 95 -7.44 -5.64 -11.30
C THR A 95 -6.60 -6.48 -10.34
N MET A 96 -5.27 -6.48 -10.47
CA MET A 96 -4.40 -7.22 -9.53
C MET A 96 -4.43 -6.63 -8.12
N VAL A 97 -4.43 -5.30 -7.98
CA VAL A 97 -4.57 -4.62 -6.67
C VAL A 97 -5.88 -5.01 -5.99
N ASN A 98 -6.96 -5.13 -6.77
CA ASN A 98 -8.30 -5.45 -6.29
C ASN A 98 -8.64 -6.95 -6.39
N ALA A 99 -7.62 -7.83 -6.45
CA ALA A 99 -7.81 -9.28 -6.46
C ALA A 99 -7.95 -9.88 -5.04
N ILE A 100 -7.80 -9.07 -4.00
CA ILE A 100 -7.98 -9.42 -2.58
C ILE A 100 -9.37 -9.00 -2.07
N SER A 101 -9.73 -9.42 -0.85
CA SER A 101 -11.04 -9.12 -0.25
C SER A 101 -11.31 -7.61 -0.08
N HIS A 102 -10.26 -6.82 0.16
CA HIS A 102 -10.34 -5.37 0.36
C HIS A 102 -9.97 -4.62 -0.91
N ILE A 103 -10.94 -3.89 -1.48
CA ILE A 103 -10.74 -3.17 -2.75
C ILE A 103 -10.64 -1.66 -2.54
N THR A 104 -9.94 -0.98 -3.46
CA THR A 104 -9.88 0.49 -3.50
C THR A 104 -9.86 1.04 -4.93
N PRO A 105 -10.59 2.15 -5.18
CA PRO A 105 -10.43 2.93 -6.40
C PRO A 105 -9.27 3.96 -6.31
N HIS A 106 -8.67 4.16 -5.14
CA HIS A 106 -7.69 5.22 -4.88
C HIS A 106 -6.26 4.71 -5.12
N ILE A 107 -5.85 4.70 -6.38
CA ILE A 107 -4.53 4.19 -6.79
C ILE A 107 -3.72 5.31 -7.45
N LEU A 108 -2.56 5.62 -6.88
CA LEU A 108 -1.58 6.55 -7.41
C LEU A 108 -0.40 5.79 -8.00
N PHE A 109 0.06 6.19 -9.18
CA PHE A 109 1.30 5.69 -9.79
C PHE A 109 2.36 6.78 -9.69
N ILE A 110 3.55 6.44 -9.18
CA ILE A 110 4.68 7.37 -9.10
C ILE A 110 5.79 6.88 -10.05
N PRO A 111 6.20 7.69 -11.05
CA PRO A 111 7.26 7.31 -11.94
C PRO A 111 8.62 7.32 -11.24
N ILE A 112 9.58 6.58 -11.79
CA ILE A 112 10.99 6.77 -11.41
C ILE A 112 11.39 8.22 -11.67
N LEU A 113 11.75 8.92 -10.61
CA LEU A 113 12.31 10.27 -10.66
C LEU A 113 13.80 10.15 -10.98
N SER A 114 14.17 10.42 -12.23
CA SER A 114 15.57 10.31 -12.69
C SER A 114 16.53 11.17 -11.88
N ASP A 115 16.05 12.25 -11.29
CA ASP A 115 16.88 13.19 -10.54
C ASP A 115 17.26 12.67 -9.15
N LEU A 116 16.65 11.55 -8.73
CA LEU A 116 16.95 10.80 -7.50
C LEU A 116 17.75 9.51 -7.77
N ASP A 117 17.99 9.18 -9.04
CA ASP A 117 18.71 7.96 -9.41
C ASP A 117 20.15 8.02 -8.89
N GLU A 118 20.60 6.95 -8.22
CA GLU A 118 21.93 6.82 -7.60
C GLU A 118 22.31 7.94 -6.60
N LYS A 119 21.35 8.70 -6.05
CA LYS A 119 21.62 9.72 -5.03
C LYS A 119 21.24 9.25 -3.63
N ASP A 120 22.20 9.26 -2.72
CA ASP A 120 21.96 8.97 -1.32
C ASP A 120 21.24 10.14 -0.62
N ASN A 121 20.13 9.84 0.07
CA ASN A 121 19.37 10.78 0.90
C ASN A 121 18.94 12.08 0.21
N ALA A 122 18.78 12.07 -1.12
CA ALA A 122 18.36 13.25 -1.86
C ALA A 122 16.90 13.60 -1.55
N LEU A 123 16.68 14.88 -1.22
CA LEU A 123 15.35 15.45 -1.13
C LEU A 123 14.92 15.91 -2.52
N ALA A 124 13.72 15.53 -2.93
CA ALA A 124 13.07 16.06 -4.11
C ALA A 124 11.68 16.56 -3.76
N ASP A 125 11.26 17.60 -4.49
CA ASP A 125 9.87 18.01 -4.47
C ASP A 125 9.01 16.89 -5.07
N LEU A 126 7.93 16.55 -4.38
CA LEU A 126 6.96 15.62 -4.91
C LEU A 126 6.31 16.25 -6.16
N PRO A 127 6.04 15.47 -7.21
CA PRO A 127 5.22 15.94 -8.31
C PRO A 127 3.90 16.51 -7.78
N ALA A 128 3.43 17.62 -8.34
CA ALA A 128 2.24 18.33 -7.85
C ALA A 128 1.01 17.42 -7.72
N ASP A 129 0.84 16.47 -8.66
CA ASP A 129 -0.26 15.50 -8.63
C ASP A 129 -0.14 14.50 -7.46
N THR A 130 1.09 14.11 -7.09
CA THR A 130 1.36 13.24 -5.93
C THR A 130 1.03 13.96 -4.63
N GLU A 131 1.49 15.21 -4.49
CA GLU A 131 1.18 16.03 -3.33
C GLU A 131 -0.33 16.26 -3.20
N ALA A 132 -0.99 16.62 -4.31
CA ALA A 132 -2.43 16.84 -4.34
C ALA A 132 -3.21 15.57 -3.97
N PHE A 133 -2.76 14.41 -4.44
CA PHE A 133 -3.36 13.13 -4.08
C PHE A 133 -3.30 12.89 -2.57
N ILE A 134 -2.11 12.95 -1.98
CA ILE A 134 -1.88 12.68 -0.55
C ILE A 134 -2.66 13.68 0.33
N LYS A 135 -2.62 14.97 -0.02
CA LYS A 135 -3.23 16.02 0.81
C LYS A 135 -4.74 16.11 0.66
N TYR A 136 -5.28 15.94 -0.54
CA TYR A 136 -6.68 16.32 -0.81
C TYR A 136 -7.56 15.22 -1.39
N GLN A 137 -7.01 14.22 -2.08
CA GLN A 137 -7.81 13.21 -2.80
C GLN A 137 -7.89 11.88 -2.06
N ALA A 138 -6.85 11.53 -1.31
CA ALA A 138 -6.81 10.31 -0.52
C ALA A 138 -7.90 10.33 0.57
N PRO A 139 -8.71 9.28 0.68
CA PRO A 139 -9.81 9.23 1.64
C PRO A 139 -9.26 9.20 3.07
N SER A 140 -10.09 9.67 4.00
CA SER A 140 -9.81 9.59 5.44
C SER A 140 -10.87 8.73 6.12
N VAL A 141 -10.48 8.07 7.20
CA VAL A 141 -11.34 7.21 8.02
C VAL A 141 -11.04 7.43 9.50
N GLU A 142 -12.07 7.38 10.33
CA GLU A 142 -11.93 7.39 11.78
C GLU A 142 -11.87 5.95 12.29
N ILE A 143 -10.79 5.61 12.98
CA ILE A 143 -10.57 4.26 13.52
C ILE A 143 -10.40 4.40 15.04
N SER A 144 -11.27 3.73 15.78
CA SER A 144 -11.15 3.57 17.23
C SER A 144 -10.23 2.40 17.55
N SER A 145 -9.46 2.49 18.64
CA SER A 145 -8.65 1.40 19.17
C SER A 145 -9.44 0.10 19.39
N ASP A 146 -10.72 0.22 19.74
CA ASP A 146 -11.60 -0.92 20.01
C ASP A 146 -11.93 -1.72 18.73
N ASN A 147 -11.79 -1.08 17.57
CA ASN A 147 -11.98 -1.71 16.26
C ASN A 147 -10.65 -2.23 15.68
N VAL A 148 -9.58 -2.36 16.48
CA VAL A 148 -8.26 -2.81 15.99
C VAL A 148 -7.81 -4.05 16.76
N SER A 149 -7.89 -5.18 16.08
CA SER A 149 -7.36 -6.45 16.54
C SER A 149 -5.84 -6.55 16.33
N GLN A 150 -5.20 -7.49 17.03
CA GLN A 150 -3.78 -7.73 16.87
C GLN A 150 -3.51 -8.46 15.55
N ILE A 151 -2.55 -7.97 14.77
CA ILE A 151 -2.14 -8.63 13.52
C ILE A 151 -1.43 -9.96 13.86
N ASN A 152 -1.88 -11.06 13.24
CA ASN A 152 -1.32 -12.40 13.43
C ASN A 152 -0.33 -12.79 12.30
N PRO A 153 0.90 -13.25 12.61
CA PRO A 153 1.88 -13.71 11.61
C PRO A 153 1.45 -14.91 10.77
N GLU A 154 0.63 -15.82 11.31
CA GLU A 154 0.22 -17.04 10.63
C GLU A 154 -0.68 -16.72 9.43
N ASN A 155 -1.70 -15.87 9.64
CA ASN A 155 -2.61 -15.38 8.60
C ASN A 155 -1.87 -14.78 7.40
N LEU A 156 -0.81 -13.99 7.63
CA LEU A 156 -0.03 -13.40 6.54
C LEU A 156 0.68 -14.49 5.70
N THR A 157 1.17 -15.55 6.34
CA THR A 157 1.94 -16.59 5.65
C THR A 157 1.03 -17.42 4.75
N GLU A 158 -0.13 -17.85 5.27
CA GLU A 158 -1.14 -18.59 4.51
C GLU A 158 -1.62 -17.78 3.30
N LEU A 159 -1.86 -16.48 3.50
CA LEU A 159 -2.34 -15.61 2.43
C LEU A 159 -1.30 -15.40 1.32
N ILE A 160 -0.02 -15.27 1.68
CA ILE A 160 1.06 -15.19 0.68
C ILE A 160 1.11 -16.47 -0.16
N GLU A 161 0.94 -17.64 0.45
CA GLU A 161 0.93 -18.92 -0.25
C GLU A 161 -0.29 -19.05 -1.18
N GLU A 162 -1.47 -18.62 -0.73
CA GLU A 162 -2.69 -18.59 -1.55
C GLU A 162 -2.53 -17.68 -2.77
N LEU A 163 -2.07 -16.44 -2.57
CA LEU A 163 -1.88 -15.47 -3.65
C LEU A 163 -0.80 -15.90 -4.66
N ARG A 164 0.18 -16.71 -4.24
CA ARG A 164 1.19 -17.30 -5.12
C ARG A 164 0.69 -18.58 -5.81
N GLY A 165 -0.16 -19.37 -5.14
CA GLY A 165 -0.67 -20.66 -5.60
C GLY A 165 -1.90 -20.57 -6.51
N GLY A 166 -2.70 -19.50 -6.40
CA GLY A 166 -3.90 -19.26 -7.21
C GLY A 166 -3.64 -18.91 -8.69
N ALA A 167 -2.38 -18.90 -9.13
CA ALA A 167 -1.99 -18.73 -10.52
C ALA A 167 -1.89 -20.09 -11.25
N THR A 168 -3.00 -20.81 -11.34
CA THR A 168 -3.15 -22.01 -12.20
C THR A 168 -4.34 -21.88 -13.13
#